data_AF-A0A4Q3EMP9-F1
#
_entry.id   AF-A0A4Q3EMP9-F1
#
_cell.length_a   1.000
_cell.length_b   1.000
_cell.length_c   1.000
_cell.angle_alpha   90.00
_cell.angle_beta   90.00
_cell.angle_gamma   90.00
#
_symmetry.space_group_name_H-M   'P 1'
#
loop_
_entity.id
_entity.type
_entity.pdbx_description
1 polymer ?
#
loop_
_entity_poly.entity_id
_entity_poly.type
_entity_poly.pdbx_seq_one_letter_code
_entity_poly.pdbx_strand_id
1 'polypeptide(L)'
;MKELLTKENTPNGFSRRRFLAFSGGLVGATALLSACHNEPDDYIAPTDGAVDLGSGDVGILNYAYALEQLEAAFYTKVIDSPYSGMSPDEKALLSDIRDHEIAHRNFFKAALGKGAIQDLEVNFEKINFGDRGSVLATAKAFEDLGVSAYNGAGQLIVTPDYLVLAGKIVSVEARHAAYIRDLLSNGSFADSSVIDANGLDKSRMPSEVLAIAGAYIKTKINANNLPK
;
A
#
# COMPACT_ATOMS: atom_id res chain seq x y z
N MET A 1 -46.75 -5.50 34.07
CA MET A 1 -45.90 -6.35 33.21
C MET A 1 -46.17 -5.96 31.75
N LYS A 2 -45.46 -4.94 31.26
CA LYS A 2 -45.11 -4.71 29.84
C LYS A 2 -44.38 -3.36 29.73
N GLU A 3 -43.22 -3.41 29.06
CA GLU A 3 -42.45 -2.32 28.46
C GLU A 3 -41.54 -1.46 29.37
N LEU A 4 -40.39 -2.06 29.70
CA LEU A 4 -39.08 -1.40 29.60
C LEU A 4 -38.59 -1.47 28.14
N LEU A 5 -37.67 -0.56 27.76
CA LEU A 5 -36.96 -0.39 26.46
C LEU A 5 -37.74 0.55 25.51
N THR A 6 -37.21 1.67 24.99
CA THR A 6 -35.88 1.87 24.40
C THR A 6 -35.42 3.35 24.53
N LYS A 7 -34.24 3.55 25.11
CA LYS A 7 -33.33 4.66 24.74
C LYS A 7 -32.16 3.99 24.03
N GLU A 8 -32.18 3.97 22.71
CA GLU A 8 -30.96 3.76 21.93
C GLU A 8 -30.51 5.12 21.39
N ASN A 9 -29.56 5.71 22.10
CA ASN A 9 -28.60 6.61 21.48
C ASN A 9 -27.78 5.75 20.52
N THR A 10 -27.93 5.95 19.22
CA THR A 10 -26.98 5.45 18.23
C THR A 10 -25.70 6.29 18.31
N PRO A 11 -24.54 5.73 18.70
CA PRO A 11 -23.28 6.40 18.53
C PRO A 11 -22.58 5.74 17.35
N ASN A 12 -22.70 6.26 16.14
CA ASN A 12 -21.75 5.89 15.08
C ASN A 12 -21.75 6.88 13.92
N GLY A 13 -20.99 7.94 14.12
CA GLY A 13 -20.21 8.54 13.04
C GLY A 13 -18.76 8.54 13.50
N PHE A 14 -17.98 7.51 13.16
CA PHE A 14 -16.54 7.59 13.32
C PHE A 14 -16.04 8.74 12.43
N SER A 15 -15.73 9.85 13.08
CA SER A 15 -15.36 11.10 12.45
C SER A 15 -14.05 10.93 11.68
N ARG A 16 -14.14 10.98 10.34
CA ARG A 16 -13.06 11.11 9.34
C ARG A 16 -11.98 12.15 9.70
N ARG A 17 -12.23 13.01 10.69
CA ARG A 17 -11.29 14.02 11.20
C ARG A 17 -10.18 13.47 12.10
N ARG A 18 -10.29 12.26 12.66
CA ARG A 18 -9.21 11.70 13.52
C ARG A 18 -8.06 11.05 12.75
N PHE A 19 -8.32 10.54 11.55
CA PHE A 19 -7.25 10.01 10.69
C PHE A 19 -6.44 11.16 10.06
N LEU A 20 -7.11 12.25 9.65
CA LEU A 20 -6.43 13.48 9.22
C LEU A 20 -5.73 14.24 10.35
N ALA A 21 -6.17 14.05 11.60
CA ALA A 21 -5.44 14.56 12.77
C ALA A 21 -4.17 13.73 13.08
N PHE A 22 -4.02 12.53 12.52
CA PHE A 22 -2.80 11.73 12.66
C PHE A 22 -1.79 12.05 11.55
N SER A 23 -2.24 12.48 10.37
CA SER A 23 -1.36 13.04 9.32
C SER A 23 -0.98 14.52 9.55
N GLY A 24 -1.75 15.26 10.36
CA GLY A 24 -1.42 16.62 10.83
C GLY A 24 -0.87 16.70 12.26
N GLY A 25 -0.65 15.57 12.93
CA GLY A 25 -0.39 15.46 14.37
C GLY A 25 1.03 15.06 14.76
N LEU A 26 2.05 15.37 13.94
CA LEU A 26 3.46 15.30 14.34
C LEU A 26 3.87 16.55 15.16
N VAL A 27 3.09 16.91 16.17
CA VAL A 27 3.58 17.78 17.25
C VAL A 27 4.34 16.88 18.21
N GLY A 28 5.59 16.55 17.87
CA GLY A 28 6.43 15.71 18.71
C GLY A 28 7.68 15.08 18.09
N ALA A 29 8.06 15.41 16.85
CA ALA A 29 9.34 14.98 16.26
C ALA A 29 9.92 16.06 15.34
N THR A 30 10.20 17.24 15.88
CA THR A 30 11.23 18.13 15.31
C THR A 30 12.61 17.61 15.71
N ALA A 31 13.10 16.60 14.99
CA ALA A 31 14.50 16.16 14.89
C ALA A 31 14.50 15.08 13.79
N LEU A 32 15.14 15.18 12.63
CA LEU A 32 16.50 15.63 12.37
C LEU A 32 16.59 16.23 10.95
N LEU A 33 16.82 17.54 10.87
CA LEU A 33 17.62 18.12 9.79
C LEU A 33 19.06 18.21 10.32
N SER A 34 19.89 17.20 10.04
CA SER A 34 21.34 17.32 9.94
C SER A 34 21.96 15.98 9.54
N ALA A 35 22.04 15.75 8.23
CA ALA A 35 23.15 15.02 7.65
C ALA A 35 23.77 15.94 6.62
N CYS A 36 24.61 16.88 7.08
CA CYS A 36 25.56 17.53 6.20
C CYS A 36 26.61 16.49 5.83
N HIS A 37 26.44 15.85 4.68
CA HIS A 37 27.58 15.42 3.87
C HIS A 37 27.49 16.22 2.58
N ASN A 38 28.48 17.09 2.37
CA ASN A 38 28.66 17.76 1.08
C ASN A 38 29.28 16.73 0.12
N GLU A 39 28.48 15.76 -0.33
CA GLU A 39 28.73 15.09 -1.59
C GLU A 39 28.01 15.93 -2.66
N PRO A 40 28.60 16.17 -3.84
CA PRO A 40 27.84 16.77 -4.92
C PRO A 40 26.63 15.86 -5.19
N ASP A 41 25.42 16.44 -5.12
CA ASP A 41 24.20 15.82 -5.61
C ASP A 41 24.40 15.57 -7.11
N ASP A 42 24.98 14.44 -7.45
CA ASP A 42 24.91 13.89 -8.79
C ASP A 42 23.44 13.54 -9.00
N TYR A 43 22.71 14.52 -9.52
CA TYR A 43 21.48 14.28 -10.24
C TYR A 43 21.85 13.41 -11.44
N ILE A 44 21.92 12.09 -11.22
CA ILE A 44 22.15 11.12 -12.28
C ILE A 44 20.89 11.17 -13.14
N ALA A 45 20.98 11.91 -14.25
CA ALA A 45 19.97 11.84 -15.30
C ALA A 45 19.79 10.36 -15.67
N PRO A 46 18.55 9.84 -15.71
CA PRO A 46 18.30 8.43 -15.97
C PRO A 46 18.98 7.99 -17.26
N THR A 47 19.92 7.05 -17.16
CA THR A 47 20.68 6.55 -18.32
C THR A 47 19.86 5.66 -19.26
N ASP A 48 18.55 5.46 -18.99
CA ASP A 48 17.57 4.82 -19.92
C ASP A 48 16.12 5.33 -19.71
N GLY A 49 15.93 6.53 -19.14
CA GLY A 49 14.59 7.06 -18.83
C GLY A 49 13.84 6.32 -17.70
N ALA A 50 14.48 5.39 -17.00
CA ALA A 50 13.92 4.68 -15.85
C ALA A 50 13.96 5.52 -14.56
N VAL A 51 12.93 5.42 -13.73
CA VAL A 51 12.86 6.06 -12.42
C VAL A 51 13.75 5.31 -11.43
N ASP A 52 14.79 5.97 -10.92
CA ASP A 52 15.66 5.41 -9.88
C ASP A 52 14.99 5.52 -8.51
N LEU A 53 14.88 4.40 -7.79
CA LEU A 53 14.32 4.38 -6.44
C LEU A 53 15.30 4.96 -5.40
N GLY A 54 16.60 5.00 -5.71
CA GLY A 54 17.65 5.40 -4.78
C GLY A 54 18.21 4.23 -3.97
N SER A 55 18.78 4.53 -2.80
CA SER A 55 19.50 3.56 -1.96
C SER A 55 19.17 3.71 -0.47
N GLY A 56 19.59 2.74 0.34
CA GLY A 56 19.32 2.72 1.78
C GLY A 56 17.83 2.79 2.10
N ASP A 57 17.48 3.36 3.25
CA ASP A 57 16.09 3.49 3.68
C ASP A 57 15.26 4.35 2.73
N VAL A 58 15.82 5.42 2.16
CA VAL A 58 15.12 6.24 1.15
C VAL A 58 14.73 5.41 -0.06
N GLY A 59 15.64 4.53 -0.52
CA GLY A 59 15.38 3.56 -1.57
C GLY A 59 14.21 2.62 -1.22
N ILE A 60 14.20 2.07 -0.01
CA ILE A 60 13.13 1.20 0.46
C ILE A 60 11.78 1.94 0.58
N LEU A 61 11.79 3.18 1.05
CA LEU A 61 10.59 4.01 1.13
C LEU A 61 10.06 4.40 -0.27
N ASN A 62 10.92 4.70 -1.24
CA ASN A 62 10.52 4.91 -2.63
C ASN A 62 10.00 3.62 -3.29
N TYR A 63 10.57 2.47 -2.93
CA TYR A 63 10.06 1.16 -3.34
C TYR A 63 8.64 0.92 -2.82
N ALA A 64 8.39 1.15 -1.53
CA ALA A 64 7.04 1.07 -0.97
C ALA A 64 6.11 2.07 -1.68
N TYR A 65 6.53 3.32 -1.79
CA TYR A 65 5.78 4.38 -2.47
C TYR A 65 5.40 4.03 -3.92
N ALA A 66 6.25 3.33 -4.67
CA ALA A 66 5.93 2.87 -6.02
C ALA A 66 4.77 1.86 -6.03
N LEU A 67 4.72 0.95 -5.05
CA LEU A 67 3.64 -0.04 -4.91
C LEU A 67 2.34 0.63 -4.46
N GLU A 68 2.41 1.54 -3.50
CA GLU A 68 1.24 2.32 -3.04
C GLU A 68 0.63 3.18 -4.17
N GLN A 69 1.46 3.68 -5.10
CA GLN A 69 0.96 4.35 -6.29
C GLN A 69 0.17 3.41 -7.20
N LEU A 70 0.64 2.18 -7.40
CA LEU A 70 -0.02 1.16 -8.20
C LEU A 70 -1.38 0.79 -7.59
N GLU A 71 -1.44 0.52 -6.29
CA GLU A 71 -2.66 0.11 -5.59
C GLU A 71 -3.68 1.24 -5.49
N ALA A 72 -3.24 2.46 -5.14
CA ALA A 72 -4.10 3.63 -5.12
C ALA A 72 -4.70 3.92 -6.51
N ALA A 73 -3.92 3.75 -7.58
CA ALA A 73 -4.42 3.90 -8.95
C ALA A 73 -5.45 2.81 -9.31
N PHE A 74 -5.18 1.56 -8.93
CA PHE A 74 -6.08 0.44 -9.18
C PHE A 74 -7.44 0.62 -8.50
N TYR A 75 -7.46 0.85 -7.19
CA TYR A 75 -8.73 1.01 -6.46
C TYR A 75 -9.47 2.29 -6.86
N THR A 76 -8.76 3.35 -7.26
CA THR A 76 -9.41 4.52 -7.86
C THR A 76 -10.18 4.12 -9.12
N LYS A 77 -9.59 3.29 -10.00
CA LYS A 77 -10.30 2.78 -11.19
C LYS A 77 -11.46 1.86 -10.86
N VAL A 78 -11.34 1.01 -9.83
CA VAL A 78 -12.45 0.16 -9.38
C VAL A 78 -13.66 0.99 -8.94
N ILE A 79 -13.44 2.09 -8.20
CA ILE A 79 -14.54 2.91 -7.70
C ILE A 79 -15.08 3.89 -8.74
N ASP A 80 -14.23 4.41 -9.63
CA ASP A 80 -14.65 5.27 -10.75
C ASP A 80 -15.51 4.49 -11.76
N SER A 81 -15.20 3.21 -11.96
CA SER A 81 -15.89 2.30 -12.88
C SER A 81 -16.28 0.98 -12.19
N PRO A 82 -17.30 0.97 -11.32
CA PRO A 82 -17.73 -0.23 -10.61
C PRO A 82 -18.13 -1.36 -11.56
N TYR A 83 -17.71 -2.59 -11.27
CA TYR A 83 -18.13 -3.78 -12.02
C TYR A 83 -19.64 -4.06 -11.86
N SER A 84 -20.19 -4.82 -12.81
CA SER A 84 -21.59 -5.22 -12.77
C SER A 84 -21.91 -6.07 -11.54
N GLY A 85 -22.96 -5.71 -10.81
CA GLY A 85 -23.39 -6.45 -9.61
C GLY A 85 -22.62 -6.13 -8.33
N MET A 86 -21.77 -5.10 -8.31
CA MET A 86 -21.14 -4.62 -7.07
C MET A 86 -22.21 -4.23 -6.05
N SER A 87 -22.23 -4.94 -4.92
CA SER A 87 -23.16 -4.65 -3.83
C SER A 87 -22.80 -3.34 -3.11
N PRO A 88 -23.75 -2.71 -2.38
CA PRO A 88 -23.45 -1.53 -1.58
C PRO A 88 -22.35 -1.76 -0.54
N ASP A 89 -22.32 -2.94 0.09
CA ASP A 89 -21.33 -3.28 1.12
C ASP A 89 -19.94 -3.46 0.51
N GLU A 90 -19.84 -4.20 -0.61
CA GLU A 90 -18.57 -4.31 -1.34
C GLU A 90 -18.07 -2.94 -1.83
N LYS A 91 -18.97 -2.10 -2.34
CA LYS A 91 -18.61 -0.75 -2.78
C LYS A 91 -18.07 0.09 -1.63
N ALA A 92 -18.70 0.02 -0.46
CA ALA A 92 -18.26 0.74 0.72
C ALA A 92 -16.86 0.27 1.15
N LEU A 93 -16.65 -1.04 1.25
CA LEU A 93 -15.38 -1.60 1.70
C LEU A 93 -14.25 -1.40 0.69
N LEU A 94 -14.50 -1.55 -0.61
CA LEU A 94 -13.52 -1.23 -1.66
C LEU A 94 -13.22 0.28 -1.73
N SER A 95 -14.16 1.14 -1.34
CA SER A 95 -13.91 2.58 -1.20
C SER A 95 -13.04 2.89 0.00
N ASP A 96 -13.23 2.19 1.13
CA ASP A 96 -12.38 2.35 2.30
C ASP A 96 -10.94 1.90 2.01
N ILE A 97 -10.76 0.77 1.32
CA ILE A 97 -9.43 0.31 0.86
C ILE A 97 -8.80 1.37 -0.04
N ARG A 98 -9.52 1.85 -1.07
CA ARG A 98 -9.04 2.95 -1.92
C ARG A 98 -8.53 4.15 -1.10
N ASP A 99 -9.29 4.55 -0.09
CA ASP A 99 -8.97 5.71 0.73
C ASP A 99 -7.72 5.47 1.59
N HIS A 100 -7.50 4.24 2.06
CA HIS A 100 -6.27 3.82 2.73
C HIS A 100 -5.07 3.82 1.77
N GLU A 101 -5.18 3.24 0.57
CA GLU A 101 -4.07 3.24 -0.41
C GLU A 101 -3.68 4.66 -0.84
N ILE A 102 -4.68 5.53 -1.03
CA ILE A 102 -4.42 6.96 -1.29
C ILE A 102 -3.68 7.60 -0.10
N ALA A 103 -4.06 7.24 1.12
CA ALA A 103 -3.42 7.76 2.32
C ALA A 103 -1.98 7.26 2.48
N HIS A 104 -1.71 5.97 2.25
CA HIS A 104 -0.36 5.39 2.27
C HIS A 104 0.52 6.06 1.21
N ARG A 105 0.06 6.13 -0.05
CA ARG A 105 0.76 6.84 -1.13
C ARG A 105 1.09 8.28 -0.75
N ASN A 106 0.11 9.04 -0.28
CA ASN A 106 0.31 10.45 0.08
C ASN A 106 1.24 10.59 1.30
N PHE A 107 1.16 9.67 2.24
CA PHE A 107 2.03 9.62 3.40
C PHE A 107 3.49 9.44 2.98
N PHE A 108 3.80 8.48 2.10
CA PHE A 108 5.17 8.32 1.60
C PHE A 108 5.64 9.53 0.79
N LYS A 109 4.78 10.07 -0.10
CA LYS A 109 5.11 11.28 -0.86
C LYS A 109 5.50 12.44 0.07
N ALA A 110 4.78 12.62 1.17
CA ALA A 110 5.09 13.63 2.17
C ALA A 110 6.38 13.30 2.96
N ALA A 111 6.55 12.06 3.39
CA ALA A 111 7.73 11.62 4.16
C ALA A 111 9.03 11.74 3.36
N LEU A 112 8.98 11.40 2.06
CA LEU A 112 10.13 11.45 1.15
C LEU A 112 10.45 12.87 0.68
N GLY A 113 9.45 13.76 0.60
CA GLY A 113 9.62 15.14 0.19
C GLY A 113 10.29 15.25 -1.19
N LYS A 114 11.46 15.92 -1.25
CA LYS A 114 12.24 16.06 -2.49
C LYS A 114 12.87 14.75 -2.98
N GLY A 115 13.02 13.76 -2.10
CA GLY A 115 13.52 12.43 -2.44
C GLY A 115 12.44 11.50 -3.01
N ALA A 116 11.18 11.95 -3.08
CA ALA A 116 10.10 11.15 -3.64
C ALA A 116 10.29 10.99 -5.15
N ILE A 117 10.17 9.75 -5.62
CA ILE A 117 10.08 9.50 -7.06
C ILE A 117 8.86 10.20 -7.66
N GLN A 118 8.92 10.45 -8.96
CA GLN A 118 7.79 11.00 -9.73
C GLN A 118 6.59 10.03 -9.76
N ASP A 119 5.44 10.55 -10.17
CA ASP A 119 4.23 9.73 -10.31
C ASP A 119 4.44 8.69 -11.44
N LEU A 120 4.05 7.44 -11.18
CA LEU A 120 4.21 6.32 -12.10
C LEU A 120 3.00 6.18 -13.03
N GLU A 121 3.27 5.83 -14.29
CA GLU A 121 2.25 5.41 -15.25
C GLU A 121 1.98 3.92 -15.06
N VAL A 122 0.71 3.56 -14.84
CA VAL A 122 0.25 2.17 -14.68
C VAL A 122 -0.20 1.56 -16.00
N ASN A 123 -0.16 0.23 -16.08
CA ASN A 123 -0.69 -0.56 -17.17
C ASN A 123 -1.75 -1.54 -16.66
N PHE A 124 -3.02 -1.23 -16.93
CA PHE A 124 -4.16 -2.09 -16.56
C PHE A 124 -4.87 -2.71 -17.76
N GLU A 125 -4.24 -2.75 -18.93
CA GLU A 125 -4.85 -3.27 -20.17
C GLU A 125 -5.34 -4.72 -20.06
N LYS A 126 -4.73 -5.51 -19.16
CA LYS A 126 -5.08 -6.92 -18.93
C LYS A 126 -6.19 -7.13 -17.88
N ILE A 127 -6.67 -6.07 -17.23
CA ILE A 127 -7.66 -6.14 -16.16
C ILE A 127 -9.03 -5.79 -16.75
N ASN A 128 -10.00 -6.70 -16.60
CA ASN A 128 -11.38 -6.40 -16.95
C ASN A 128 -12.13 -5.80 -15.76
N PHE A 129 -12.15 -4.47 -15.67
CA PHE A 129 -12.84 -3.75 -14.59
C PHE A 129 -14.37 -3.92 -14.59
N GLY A 130 -14.97 -4.45 -15.67
CA GLY A 130 -16.39 -4.75 -15.73
C GLY A 130 -16.79 -6.05 -15.04
N ASP A 131 -15.84 -6.92 -14.72
CA ASP A 131 -16.05 -8.25 -14.16
C ASP A 131 -15.60 -8.33 -12.69
N ARG A 132 -16.52 -8.76 -11.81
CA ARG A 132 -16.25 -8.90 -10.36
C ARG A 132 -15.09 -9.86 -10.09
N GLY A 133 -15.05 -11.00 -10.78
CA GLY A 133 -14.02 -12.02 -10.59
C GLY A 133 -12.63 -11.49 -10.95
N SER A 134 -12.51 -10.83 -12.11
CA SER A 134 -11.29 -10.18 -12.57
C SER A 134 -10.82 -9.13 -11.58
N VAL A 135 -11.71 -8.23 -11.12
CA VAL A 135 -11.34 -7.16 -10.19
C VAL A 135 -10.87 -7.73 -8.85
N LEU A 136 -11.64 -8.64 -8.23
CA LEU A 136 -11.28 -9.18 -6.93
C LEU A 136 -10.05 -10.09 -6.99
N ALA A 137 -9.83 -10.82 -8.09
CA ALA A 137 -8.62 -11.62 -8.28
C ALA A 137 -7.38 -10.71 -8.42
N THR A 138 -7.48 -9.60 -9.14
CA THR A 138 -6.40 -8.61 -9.22
C THR A 138 -6.16 -7.92 -7.88
N ALA A 139 -7.22 -7.48 -7.20
CA ALA A 139 -7.14 -6.89 -5.86
C ALA A 139 -6.38 -7.84 -4.93
N LYS A 140 -6.80 -9.11 -4.86
CA LYS A 140 -6.12 -10.13 -4.06
C LYS A 140 -4.63 -10.23 -4.39
N ALA A 141 -4.29 -10.23 -5.68
CA ALA A 141 -2.91 -10.34 -6.11
C ALA A 141 -2.06 -9.12 -5.72
N PHE A 142 -2.63 -7.92 -5.72
CA PHE A 142 -1.95 -6.69 -5.29
C PHE A 142 -1.76 -6.68 -3.78
N GLU A 143 -2.83 -6.91 -3.02
CA GLU A 143 -2.77 -6.94 -1.55
C GLU A 143 -1.78 -8.00 -1.02
N ASP A 144 -1.82 -9.23 -1.58
CA ASP A 144 -0.87 -10.29 -1.23
C ASP A 144 0.58 -9.90 -1.61
N LEU A 145 0.76 -9.15 -2.71
CA LEU A 145 2.06 -8.66 -3.13
C LEU A 145 2.56 -7.58 -2.17
N GLY A 146 1.72 -6.61 -1.82
CA GLY A 146 1.98 -5.55 -0.85
C GLY A 146 2.39 -6.10 0.52
N VAL A 147 1.63 -7.06 1.07
CA VAL A 147 1.98 -7.74 2.32
C VAL A 147 3.37 -8.38 2.22
N SER A 148 3.62 -9.16 1.16
CA SER A 148 4.92 -9.82 0.98
C SER A 148 6.08 -8.85 0.74
N ALA A 149 5.79 -7.69 0.16
CA ALA A 149 6.73 -6.61 -0.09
C ALA A 149 7.20 -5.95 1.20
N TYR A 150 6.27 -5.60 2.10
CA TYR A 150 6.62 -5.06 3.40
C TYR A 150 7.36 -6.07 4.27
N ASN A 151 6.90 -7.33 4.28
CA ASN A 151 7.57 -8.39 5.05
C ASN A 151 9.00 -8.65 4.57
N GLY A 152 9.25 -8.58 3.26
CA GLY A 152 10.57 -8.82 2.70
C GLY A 152 11.50 -7.61 2.78
N ALA A 153 10.97 -6.41 2.59
CA ALA A 153 11.76 -5.18 2.71
C ALA A 153 12.01 -4.76 4.16
N GLY A 154 11.20 -5.20 5.12
CA GLY A 154 11.35 -4.82 6.53
C GLY A 154 12.74 -5.11 7.09
N GLN A 155 13.37 -6.23 6.70
CA GLN A 155 14.74 -6.56 7.12
C GLN A 155 15.82 -5.64 6.54
N LEU A 156 15.50 -4.89 5.49
CA LEU A 156 16.40 -3.98 4.79
C LEU A 156 16.34 -2.55 5.34
N ILE A 157 15.38 -2.27 6.22
CA ILE A 157 15.23 -0.96 6.86
C ILE A 157 16.19 -0.88 8.05
N VAL A 158 17.05 0.13 8.04
CA VAL A 158 18.03 0.38 9.10
C VAL A 158 17.45 1.28 10.20
N THR A 159 16.68 2.30 9.82
CA THR A 159 16.10 3.26 10.77
C THR A 159 14.90 2.64 11.50
N PRO A 160 14.95 2.49 12.84
CA PRO A 160 13.88 1.81 13.59
C PRO A 160 12.49 2.43 13.43
N ASP A 161 12.42 3.76 13.33
CA ASP A 161 11.14 4.47 13.15
C ASP A 161 10.46 4.09 11.82
N TYR A 162 11.23 3.88 10.76
CA TYR A 162 10.70 3.41 9.48
C TYR A 162 10.26 1.96 9.54
N LEU A 163 10.93 1.11 10.33
CA LEU A 163 10.51 -0.27 10.53
C LEU A 163 9.18 -0.34 11.32
N VAL A 164 9.04 0.47 12.36
CA VAL A 164 7.78 0.57 13.13
C VAL A 164 6.63 1.05 12.25
N LEU A 165 6.91 2.01 11.37
CA LEU A 165 5.97 2.53 10.41
C LEU A 165 5.56 1.48 9.37
N ALA A 166 6.52 0.77 8.78
CA ALA A 166 6.26 -0.34 7.86
C ALA A 166 5.39 -1.43 8.54
N GLY A 167 5.67 -1.75 9.81
CA GLY A 167 4.86 -2.68 10.61
C GLY A 167 3.41 -2.24 10.81
N LYS A 168 3.13 -0.92 10.86
CA LYS A 168 1.76 -0.39 10.93
C LYS A 168 1.04 -0.51 9.59
N ILE A 169 1.73 -0.24 8.48
CA ILE A 169 1.14 -0.29 7.14
C ILE A 169 0.86 -1.74 6.75
N VAL A 170 1.82 -2.65 6.89
CA VAL A 170 1.59 -4.07 6.55
C VAL A 170 0.45 -4.71 7.35
N SER A 171 0.18 -4.22 8.57
CA SER A 171 -0.98 -4.65 9.36
C SER A 171 -2.33 -4.18 8.77
N VAL A 172 -2.34 -3.04 8.06
CA VAL A 172 -3.50 -2.59 7.27
C VAL A 172 -3.62 -3.43 6.01
N GLU A 173 -2.53 -3.59 5.23
CA GLU A 173 -2.51 -4.41 4.01
C GLU A 173 -2.97 -5.85 4.26
N ALA A 174 -2.50 -6.48 5.33
CA ALA A 174 -2.90 -7.84 5.67
C ALA A 174 -4.42 -7.97 5.92
N ARG A 175 -5.08 -6.91 6.42
CA ARG A 175 -6.54 -6.90 6.61
C ARG A 175 -7.28 -6.68 5.30
N HIS A 176 -6.74 -5.87 4.39
CA HIS A 176 -7.26 -5.74 3.04
C HIS A 176 -7.18 -7.08 2.30
N ALA A 177 -5.99 -7.72 2.29
CA ALA A 177 -5.75 -9.03 1.70
C ALA A 177 -6.73 -10.09 2.23
N ALA A 178 -6.86 -10.17 3.55
CA ALA A 178 -7.75 -11.10 4.24
C ALA A 178 -9.22 -10.90 3.82
N TYR A 179 -9.67 -9.65 3.75
CA TYR A 179 -11.04 -9.33 3.36
C TYR A 179 -11.32 -9.66 1.88
N ILE A 180 -10.43 -9.27 0.97
CA ILE A 180 -10.60 -9.57 -0.46
C ILE A 180 -10.64 -11.08 -0.72
N ARG A 181 -9.83 -11.86 0.01
CA ARG A 181 -9.89 -13.33 -0.01
C ARG A 181 -11.26 -13.85 0.40
N ASP A 182 -11.79 -13.34 1.51
CA ASP A 182 -13.09 -13.78 2.01
C ASP A 182 -14.24 -13.46 1.03
N LEU A 183 -14.16 -12.34 0.31
CA LEU A 183 -15.09 -12.00 -0.77
C LEU A 183 -15.04 -12.94 -1.99
N LEU A 184 -13.87 -13.52 -2.26
CA LEU A 184 -13.67 -14.51 -3.33
C LEU A 184 -14.10 -15.91 -2.88
N SER A 185 -13.75 -16.27 -1.65
CA SER A 185 -14.07 -17.56 -1.04
C SER A 185 -14.20 -17.38 0.47
N ASN A 186 -15.43 -17.47 0.96
CA ASN A 186 -15.75 -17.36 2.39
C ASN A 186 -14.91 -18.35 3.23
N GLY A 187 -14.26 -17.83 4.27
CA GLY A 187 -13.35 -18.57 5.16
C GLY A 187 -11.89 -18.64 4.67
N SER A 188 -11.53 -18.01 3.56
CA SER A 188 -10.16 -18.05 3.01
C SER A 188 -9.25 -16.91 3.48
N PHE A 189 -9.69 -16.11 4.44
CA PHE A 189 -9.03 -14.89 4.93
C PHE A 189 -7.56 -15.08 5.37
N ALA A 190 -7.14 -16.30 5.73
CA ALA A 190 -5.76 -16.65 6.07
C ALA A 190 -5.44 -18.11 5.65
N ASP A 191 -5.70 -18.44 4.39
CA ASP A 191 -5.44 -19.79 3.87
C ASP A 191 -3.94 -20.10 3.65
N SER A 192 -3.64 -21.37 3.37
CA SER A 192 -2.27 -21.87 3.16
C SER A 192 -1.62 -21.42 1.84
N SER A 193 -2.32 -20.64 1.01
CA SER A 193 -1.70 -20.03 -0.17
C SER A 193 -0.84 -18.81 0.17
N VAL A 194 -0.96 -18.26 1.39
CA VAL A 194 -0.12 -17.15 1.89
C VAL A 194 0.52 -17.43 3.25
N ILE A 195 -0.11 -18.29 4.06
CA ILE A 195 0.44 -18.65 5.37
C ILE A 195 1.24 -19.96 5.29
N ASP A 196 2.46 -19.95 5.79
CA ASP A 196 3.33 -21.12 5.86
C ASP A 196 2.98 -22.07 7.03
N ALA A 197 3.70 -23.19 7.15
CA ALA A 197 3.48 -24.17 8.21
C ALA A 197 3.73 -23.64 9.64
N ASN A 198 4.42 -22.50 9.79
CA ASN A 198 4.69 -21.84 11.05
C ASN A 198 3.68 -20.74 11.38
N GLY A 199 2.70 -20.50 10.50
CA GLY A 199 1.74 -19.41 10.67
C GLY A 199 2.28 -18.05 10.23
N LEU A 200 3.35 -18.02 9.43
CA LEU A 200 3.97 -16.79 8.94
C LEU A 200 3.50 -16.48 7.51
N ASP A 201 3.28 -15.20 7.25
CA ASP A 201 2.92 -14.72 5.92
C ASP A 201 4.13 -14.78 4.97
N LYS A 202 3.86 -14.75 3.67
CA LYS A 202 4.89 -14.70 2.63
C LYS A 202 5.73 -13.44 2.76
N SER A 203 6.98 -13.58 2.34
CA SER A 203 7.96 -12.50 2.28
C SER A 203 8.73 -12.63 0.97
N ARG A 204 8.89 -11.52 0.25
CA ARG A 204 9.59 -11.46 -1.05
C ARG A 204 10.58 -10.31 -1.05
N MET A 205 11.77 -10.54 -1.61
CA MET A 205 12.74 -9.48 -1.77
C MET A 205 12.25 -8.44 -2.79
N PRO A 206 12.67 -7.16 -2.69
CA PRO A 206 12.21 -6.11 -3.60
C PRO A 206 12.35 -6.45 -5.10
N SER A 207 13.40 -7.19 -5.49
CA SER A 207 13.59 -7.62 -6.87
C SER A 207 12.49 -8.57 -7.37
N GLU A 208 12.04 -9.50 -6.53
CA GLU A 208 10.96 -10.44 -6.86
C GLU A 208 9.62 -9.71 -6.96
N VAL A 209 9.38 -8.76 -6.05
CA VAL A 209 8.16 -7.95 -6.05
C VAL A 209 8.09 -7.05 -7.28
N LEU A 210 9.17 -6.33 -7.60
CA LEU A 210 9.21 -5.45 -8.77
C LEU A 210 9.10 -6.22 -10.10
N ALA A 211 9.59 -7.47 -10.15
CA ALA A 211 9.37 -8.34 -11.31
C ALA A 211 7.88 -8.66 -11.53
N ILE A 212 7.10 -8.83 -10.44
CA ILE A 212 5.65 -9.06 -10.51
C ILE A 212 4.91 -7.75 -10.81
N ALA A 213 5.19 -6.69 -10.05
CA ALA A 213 4.56 -5.38 -10.19
C ALA A 213 4.81 -4.75 -11.58
N GLY A 214 5.98 -5.02 -12.19
CA GLY A 214 6.34 -4.53 -13.51
C GLY A 214 5.40 -4.97 -14.64
N ALA A 215 4.56 -5.98 -14.42
CA ALA A 215 3.48 -6.31 -15.36
C ALA A 215 2.37 -5.25 -15.42
N TYR A 216 2.27 -4.41 -14.39
CA TYR A 216 1.21 -3.41 -14.19
C TYR A 216 1.73 -1.98 -14.05
N ILE A 217 3.04 -1.78 -14.14
CA ILE A 217 3.67 -0.46 -14.14
C ILE A 217 4.34 -0.27 -15.50
N LYS A 218 3.89 0.75 -16.24
CA LYS A 218 4.46 1.12 -17.54
C LYS A 218 5.74 1.92 -17.41
N THR A 219 5.84 2.77 -16.38
CA THR A 219 7.08 3.47 -16.06
C THR A 219 8.18 2.47 -15.71
N LYS A 220 9.31 2.52 -16.43
CA LYS A 220 10.48 1.70 -16.09
C LYS A 220 11.01 2.12 -14.72
N ILE A 221 11.31 1.15 -13.86
CA ILE A 221 11.89 1.36 -12.53
C ILE A 221 13.31 0.78 -12.50
N ASN A 222 14.25 1.54 -11.95
CA ASN A 222 15.60 1.08 -11.61
C ASN A 222 15.71 0.91 -10.10
N ALA A 223 15.97 -0.32 -9.66
CA ALA A 223 16.11 -0.71 -8.26
C ALA A 223 17.50 -1.29 -7.93
N ASN A 224 18.49 -1.08 -8.80
CA ASN A 224 19.81 -1.70 -8.68
C ASN A 224 20.57 -1.28 -7.40
N ASN A 225 20.22 -0.11 -6.88
CA ASN A 225 20.84 0.51 -5.72
C ASN A 225 20.11 0.20 -4.39
N LEU A 226 19.03 -0.58 -4.43
CA LEU A 226 18.36 -1.02 -3.20
C LEU A 226 19.27 -1.93 -2.36
N PRO A 227 19.16 -1.89 -1.02
CA PRO A 227 19.80 -2.86 -0.13
C PRO A 227 19.42 -4.32 -0.49
N LYS A 228 20.30 -5.27 -0.16
CA LYS A 228 20.19 -6.70 -0.51
C LYS A 228 20.45 -7.59 0.70
#